data_AF-A0A518EMN2-F1
#
_entry.id   AF-A0A518EMN2-F1
#
_cell.length_a   1.000
_cell.length_b   1.000
_cell.length_c   1.000
_cell.angle_alpha   90.00
_cell.angle_beta   90.00
_cell.angle_gamma   90.00
#
_symmetry.space_group_name_H-M   'P 1'
#
loop_
_entity.id
_entity.type
_entity.pdbx_description
1 polymer ?
#
loop_
_entity_poly.entity_id
_entity_poly.type
_entity_poly.pdbx_seq_one_letter_code
_entity_poly.pdbx_strand_id
1 'polypeptide(L)'
;MYASGMELRLGYLVRHDGRMCTVVFWNILRNDRRTFVQLRLKDLETGRLTELKEGTDTKWEVLEREERELTYSYRDGIDEVFFMESGEELRCPVAAAEDALRWPAESYQGMFIEDALVAVLPPKYCTLEITETDPSMKGGGSGSKEAILENGVKVKVNLLCNIGDRVRVETDTLEVKERVTK
;
A
#
# COMPACT_ATOMS: atom_id res chain seq x y z
N MET A 1 6.27 -4.41 20.80
CA MET A 1 5.19 -3.66 21.50
C MET A 1 3.88 -4.44 21.36
N TYR A 2 2.87 -4.23 22.21
CA TYR A 2 1.53 -4.80 21.99
C TYR A 2 0.49 -3.70 21.70
N ALA A 3 -0.30 -3.87 20.65
CA ALA A 3 -1.42 -3.01 20.29
C ALA A 3 -2.72 -3.81 20.25
N SER A 4 -3.87 -3.16 20.47
CA SER A 4 -5.16 -3.79 20.20
C SER A 4 -5.45 -3.85 18.70
N GLY A 5 -6.29 -4.80 18.26
CA GLY A 5 -6.70 -4.91 16.86
C GLY A 5 -7.30 -3.60 16.31
N MET A 6 -7.91 -2.79 17.17
CA MET A 6 -8.47 -1.48 16.80
C MET A 6 -7.41 -0.39 16.56
N GLU A 7 -6.22 -0.53 17.13
CA GLU A 7 -5.11 0.42 16.97
C GLU A 7 -4.25 0.11 15.74
N LEU A 8 -4.35 -1.10 15.19
CA LEU A 8 -3.63 -1.47 13.97
C LEU A 8 -4.02 -0.56 12.79
N ARG A 9 -3.04 -0.26 11.94
CA ARG A 9 -3.22 0.48 10.69
C ARG A 9 -2.54 -0.26 9.55
N LEU A 10 -2.86 0.13 8.32
CA LEU A 10 -2.17 -0.36 7.13
C LEU A 10 -0.67 -0.12 7.26
N GLY A 11 0.14 -1.08 6.79
CA GLY A 11 1.60 -1.03 6.87
C GLY A 11 2.19 -1.32 8.26
N TYR A 12 1.38 -1.66 9.27
CA TYR A 12 1.93 -2.12 10.54
C TYR A 12 2.58 -3.50 10.37
N LEU A 13 3.77 -3.66 10.95
CA LEU A 13 4.45 -4.96 11.03
C LEU A 13 4.01 -5.68 12.30
N VAL A 14 3.45 -6.87 12.13
CA VAL A 14 2.92 -7.69 13.22
C VAL A 14 3.51 -9.10 13.16
N ARG A 15 3.62 -9.74 14.31
CA ARG A 15 3.94 -11.17 14.37
C ARG A 15 2.64 -11.98 14.39
N HIS A 16 2.52 -12.93 13.46
CA HIS A 16 1.39 -13.85 13.36
C HIS A 16 1.89 -15.25 13.06
N ASP A 17 1.54 -16.23 13.90
CA ASP A 17 2.00 -17.63 13.80
C ASP A 17 3.53 -17.78 13.67
N GLY A 18 4.27 -16.94 14.39
CA GLY A 18 5.74 -16.91 14.37
C GLY A 18 6.35 -16.26 13.12
N ARG A 19 5.52 -15.78 12.18
CA ARG A 19 5.96 -15.10 10.96
C ARG A 19 5.77 -13.60 11.05
N MET A 20 6.57 -12.88 10.28
CA MET A 20 6.44 -11.44 10.14
C MET A 20 5.47 -11.11 9.00
N CYS A 21 4.43 -10.35 9.33
CA CYS A 21 3.40 -9.97 8.39
C CYS A 21 3.19 -8.47 8.40
N THR A 22 2.79 -7.91 7.26
CA THR A 22 2.29 -6.53 7.17
C THR A 22 0.77 -6.50 7.07
N VAL A 23 0.14 -5.52 7.71
CA VAL A 23 -1.30 -5.30 7.62
C VAL A 23 -1.60 -4.63 6.27
N VAL A 24 -2.27 -5.36 5.37
CA VAL A 24 -2.62 -4.86 4.03
C VAL A 24 -4.11 -4.50 3.89
N PHE A 25 -4.93 -4.90 4.86
CA PHE A 25 -6.32 -4.47 4.94
C PHE A 25 -6.74 -4.37 6.39
N TRP A 26 -7.52 -3.33 6.69
CA TRP A 26 -8.10 -3.11 8.01
C TRP A 26 -9.50 -2.52 7.86
N ASN A 27 -10.48 -3.11 8.52
CA ASN A 27 -11.85 -2.60 8.52
C ASN A 27 -12.57 -2.89 9.84
N ILE A 28 -13.48 -2.00 10.25
CA ILE A 28 -14.35 -2.23 11.40
C ILE A 28 -15.68 -2.81 10.91
N LEU A 29 -16.03 -3.99 11.41
CA LEU A 29 -17.34 -4.58 11.22
C LEU A 29 -18.20 -4.32 12.45
N ARG A 30 -19.25 -3.50 12.29
CA ARG A 30 -20.25 -3.25 13.34
C ARG A 30 -21.48 -4.11 13.07
N ASN A 31 -21.87 -4.92 14.06
CA ASN A 31 -23.16 -5.58 14.10
C ASN A 31 -23.91 -5.10 15.35
N ASP A 32 -25.24 -5.23 15.39
CA ASP A 32 -26.14 -4.67 16.43
C ASP A 32 -25.77 -5.06 17.87
N ARG A 33 -24.90 -6.06 18.07
CA ARG A 33 -24.49 -6.57 19.39
C ARG A 33 -22.98 -6.55 19.64
N ARG A 34 -22.13 -6.50 18.61
CA ARG A 34 -20.67 -6.61 18.74
C ARG A 34 -19.94 -5.93 17.59
N THR A 35 -18.77 -5.38 17.91
CA THR A 35 -17.83 -4.81 16.95
C THR A 35 -16.65 -5.77 16.78
N PHE A 36 -16.23 -5.98 15.54
CA PHE A 36 -15.05 -6.77 15.19
C PHE A 36 -14.11 -5.96 14.31
N VAL A 37 -12.85 -6.35 14.29
CA VAL A 37 -11.87 -5.87 13.32
C VAL A 37 -11.62 -6.98 12.30
N GLN A 38 -11.77 -6.64 11.03
CA GLN A 38 -11.37 -7.48 9.91
C GLN A 38 -9.98 -7.04 9.46
N LEU A 39 -9.05 -7.98 9.40
CA LEU A 39 -7.67 -7.76 9.00
C LEU A 39 -7.36 -8.65 7.79
N ARG A 40 -6.53 -8.16 6.88
CA ARG A 40 -5.74 -9.04 6.01
C ARG A 40 -4.27 -8.78 6.25
N LEU A 41 -3.55 -9.85 6.51
CA LEU A 41 -2.13 -9.85 6.74
C LEU A 41 -1.44 -10.44 5.52
N LYS A 42 -0.35 -9.82 5.08
CA LYS A 42 0.53 -10.37 4.05
C LYS A 42 1.83 -10.83 4.72
N ASP A 43 2.15 -12.10 4.58
CA ASP A 43 3.44 -12.66 4.97
C ASP A 43 4.54 -12.03 4.09
N LEU A 44 5.58 -11.46 4.71
CA LEU A 44 6.63 -10.74 3.99
C LEU A 44 7.61 -11.65 3.27
N GLU A 45 7.74 -12.92 3.67
CA GLU A 45 8.60 -13.88 3.00
C GLU A 45 7.88 -14.54 1.82
N THR A 46 6.63 -14.97 2.05
CA THR A 46 5.91 -15.80 1.07
C THR A 46 4.87 -15.03 0.25
N GLY A 47 4.51 -13.82 0.66
CA GLY A 47 3.42 -13.04 0.06
C GLY A 47 2.03 -13.59 0.36
N ARG A 48 1.91 -14.65 1.16
CA ARG A 48 0.63 -15.28 1.49
C ARG A 48 -0.27 -14.29 2.23
N LEU A 49 -1.51 -14.18 1.75
CA LEU A 49 -2.55 -13.42 2.40
C LEU A 49 -3.34 -14.28 3.39
N THR A 50 -3.50 -13.78 4.61
CA THR A 50 -4.34 -14.38 5.65
C THR A 50 -5.40 -13.37 6.08
N GLU A 51 -6.67 -13.74 5.94
CA GLU A 51 -7.80 -12.92 6.37
C GLU A 51 -8.29 -13.37 7.75
N LEU A 52 -8.43 -12.42 8.66
CA LEU A 52 -8.78 -12.64 10.06
C LEU A 52 -9.92 -11.74 10.48
N LYS A 53 -10.70 -12.21 11.46
CA LYS A 53 -11.77 -11.44 12.08
C LYS A 53 -11.65 -11.60 13.59
N GLU A 54 -11.22 -10.53 14.25
CA GLU A 54 -10.87 -10.56 15.67
C GLU A 54 -11.72 -9.61 16.50
N GLY A 55 -11.76 -9.84 17.81
CA GLY A 55 -12.29 -8.88 18.77
C GLY A 55 -11.48 -7.59 18.77
N THR A 56 -12.12 -6.44 19.04
CA THR A 56 -11.47 -5.13 19.01
C THR A 56 -10.33 -4.99 20.03
N ASP A 57 -10.40 -5.73 21.13
CA ASP A 57 -9.46 -5.76 22.25
C ASP A 57 -8.34 -6.80 22.11
N THR A 58 -8.39 -7.64 21.07
CA THR A 58 -7.37 -8.65 20.77
C THR A 58 -6.00 -8.01 20.68
N LYS A 59 -5.03 -8.55 21.43
CA LYS A 59 -3.67 -8.02 21.49
C LYS A 59 -2.79 -8.59 20.39
N TRP A 60 -2.11 -7.71 19.68
CA TRP A 60 -1.20 -7.99 18.58
C TRP A 60 0.21 -7.58 18.96
N GLU A 61 1.17 -8.46 18.74
CA GLU A 61 2.59 -8.09 18.81
C GLU A 61 2.94 -7.26 17.59
N VAL A 62 3.16 -5.96 17.80
CA VAL A 62 3.63 -5.02 16.79
C VAL A 62 5.14 -4.93 16.90
N LEU A 63 5.82 -5.13 15.78
CA LEU A 63 7.27 -5.04 15.67
C LEU A 63 7.64 -3.56 15.57
N GLU A 64 8.62 -3.15 16.38
CA GLU A 64 9.21 -1.82 16.28
C GLU A 64 10.04 -1.76 15.01
N ARG A 65 9.89 -0.67 14.26
CA ARG A 65 10.49 -0.49 12.95
C ARG A 65 11.02 0.91 12.80
N GLU A 66 12.07 1.03 12.02
CA GLU A 66 12.59 2.31 11.56
C GLU A 66 12.25 2.48 10.08
N GLU A 67 11.87 3.69 9.68
CA GLU A 67 11.67 4.02 8.27
C GLU A 67 12.92 4.75 7.77
N ARG A 68 13.52 4.28 6.68
CA ARG A 68 14.67 4.92 6.03
C ARG A 68 14.39 5.06 4.54
N GLU A 69 14.87 6.14 3.95
CA GLU A 69 14.71 6.38 2.52
C GLU A 69 15.63 5.48 1.68
N LEU A 70 15.09 4.96 0.57
CA LEU A 70 15.74 4.04 -0.34
C LEU A 70 15.50 4.41 -1.80
N THR A 71 16.48 4.13 -2.66
CA THR A 71 16.33 4.20 -4.11
C THR A 71 16.28 2.81 -4.70
N TYR A 72 15.22 2.51 -5.45
CA TYR A 72 15.09 1.24 -6.16
C TYR A 72 16.13 1.13 -7.29
N SER A 73 16.69 -0.07 -7.49
CA SER A 73 17.66 -0.34 -8.54
C SER A 73 17.16 -1.36 -9.56
N TYR A 74 17.17 -2.66 -9.21
CA TYR A 74 16.77 -3.73 -10.11
C TYR A 74 16.33 -4.97 -9.32
N ARG A 75 15.70 -5.92 -10.01
CA ARG A 75 15.35 -7.24 -9.46
C ARG A 75 16.49 -8.24 -9.65
N ASP A 76 16.90 -8.90 -8.58
CA ASP A 76 17.86 -10.01 -8.58
C ASP A 76 17.19 -11.31 -8.11
N GLY A 77 16.67 -12.08 -9.05
CA GLY A 77 16.02 -13.37 -8.76
C GLY A 77 14.75 -13.23 -7.92
N ILE A 78 14.84 -13.58 -6.63
CA ILE A 78 13.73 -13.54 -5.67
C ILE A 78 13.70 -12.27 -4.82
N ASP A 79 14.71 -11.40 -5.00
CA ASP A 79 14.87 -10.16 -4.24
C ASP A 79 14.79 -8.93 -5.17
N GLU A 80 14.31 -7.83 -4.61
CA GLU A 80 14.42 -6.49 -5.16
C GLU A 80 15.61 -5.78 -4.49
N VAL A 81 16.45 -5.15 -5.30
CA VAL A 81 17.67 -4.46 -4.84
C VAL A 81 17.41 -2.97 -4.71
N PHE A 82 17.80 -2.42 -3.56
CA PHE A 82 17.71 -1.01 -3.21
C PHE A 82 19.07 -0.49 -2.76
N PHE A 83 19.26 0.82 -2.85
CA PHE A 83 20.42 1.51 -2.30
C PHE A 83 20.00 2.58 -1.30
N MET A 84 20.78 2.72 -0.22
CA MET A 84 20.75 3.91 0.63
C MET A 84 21.58 5.04 0.03
N GLU A 85 21.35 6.28 0.47
CA GLU A 85 22.18 7.44 0.10
C GLU A 85 23.67 7.22 0.42
N SER A 86 23.98 6.44 1.46
CA SER A 86 25.34 6.04 1.83
C SER A 86 26.04 5.12 0.82
N GLY A 87 25.30 4.59 -0.17
CA GLY A 87 25.81 3.63 -1.16
C GLY A 87 25.71 2.16 -0.74
N GLU A 88 25.12 1.87 0.42
CA GLU A 88 24.88 0.50 0.88
C GLU A 88 23.79 -0.19 0.05
N GLU A 89 24.07 -1.40 -0.43
CA GLU A 89 23.11 -2.27 -1.13
C GLU A 89 22.24 -3.00 -0.10
N LEU A 90 20.93 -2.95 -0.31
CA LEU A 90 19.95 -3.67 0.49
C LEU A 90 19.09 -4.53 -0.40
N ARG A 91 18.72 -5.71 0.11
CA ARG A 91 17.88 -6.68 -0.59
C ARG A 91 16.59 -6.85 0.18
N CYS A 92 15.48 -6.85 -0.54
CA CYS A 92 14.16 -7.08 0.04
C CYS A 92 13.45 -8.18 -0.77
N PRO A 93 12.82 -9.18 -0.14
CA PRO A 93 12.05 -10.17 -0.86
C PRO A 93 11.01 -9.51 -1.78
N VAL A 94 10.83 -10.05 -2.99
CA VAL A 94 9.86 -9.50 -3.96
C VAL A 94 8.47 -9.33 -3.34
N ALA A 95 8.02 -10.30 -2.53
CA ALA A 95 6.72 -10.24 -1.86
C ALA A 95 6.56 -9.03 -0.92
N ALA A 96 7.65 -8.54 -0.34
CA ALA A 96 7.67 -7.43 0.61
C ALA A 96 7.82 -6.05 -0.06
N ALA A 97 8.22 -6.01 -1.33
CA ALA A 97 8.46 -4.77 -2.09
C ALA A 97 7.51 -4.56 -3.28
N GLU A 98 6.93 -5.63 -3.85
CA GLU A 98 6.15 -5.56 -5.10
C GLU A 98 4.98 -4.59 -5.05
N ASP A 99 4.29 -4.47 -3.92
CA ASP A 99 3.11 -3.62 -3.79
C ASP A 99 3.50 -2.14 -3.78
N ALA A 100 4.68 -1.82 -3.24
CA ALA A 100 5.25 -0.48 -3.29
C ALA A 100 5.73 -0.14 -4.70
N LEU A 101 6.45 -1.06 -5.35
CA LEU A 101 7.03 -0.85 -6.69
C LEU A 101 5.99 -0.71 -7.80
N ARG A 102 4.74 -1.14 -7.58
CA ARG A 102 3.61 -0.81 -8.48
C ARG A 102 3.33 0.69 -8.59
N TRP A 103 3.82 1.49 -7.63
CA TRP A 103 3.70 2.94 -7.62
C TRP A 103 5.06 3.55 -7.92
N PRO A 104 5.30 4.05 -9.14
CA PRO A 104 6.59 4.63 -9.50
C PRO A 104 6.90 5.86 -8.64
N ALA A 105 8.12 5.90 -8.11
CA ALA A 105 8.66 7.00 -7.31
C ALA A 105 10.18 7.10 -7.51
N GLU A 106 10.73 8.29 -7.21
CA GLU A 106 12.19 8.50 -7.20
C GLU A 106 12.85 7.85 -5.98
N SER A 107 12.16 7.89 -4.84
CA SER A 107 12.55 7.24 -3.60
C SER A 107 11.36 6.53 -2.95
N TYR A 108 11.67 5.51 -2.16
CA TYR A 108 10.73 4.73 -1.37
C TYR A 108 11.14 4.77 0.12
N GLN A 109 10.20 4.50 1.01
CA GLN A 109 10.50 4.31 2.43
C GLN A 109 10.63 2.82 2.73
N GLY A 110 11.81 2.37 3.14
CA GLY A 110 12.06 1.02 3.62
C GLY A 110 11.76 0.91 5.11
N MET A 111 11.18 -0.21 5.52
CA MET A 111 11.01 -0.58 6.92
C MET A 111 12.18 -1.45 7.36
N PHE A 112 12.79 -1.09 8.49
CA PHE A 112 13.93 -1.78 9.06
C PHE A 112 13.61 -2.33 10.43
N ILE A 113 14.04 -3.56 10.69
CA ILE A 113 14.06 -4.18 12.01
C ILE A 113 15.47 -4.64 12.27
N GLU A 114 16.11 -4.14 13.33
CA GLU A 114 17.50 -4.48 13.67
C GLU A 114 18.44 -4.35 12.47
N ASP A 115 18.31 -3.22 11.74
CA ASP A 115 19.05 -2.90 10.50
C ASP A 115 18.76 -3.78 9.27
N ALA A 116 17.89 -4.77 9.35
CA ALA A 116 17.45 -5.54 8.18
C ALA A 116 16.26 -4.89 7.48
N LEU A 117 16.35 -4.71 6.15
CA LEU A 117 15.23 -4.25 5.32
C LEU A 117 14.17 -5.34 5.21
N VAL A 118 13.00 -5.11 5.78
CA VAL A 118 11.93 -6.12 5.87
C VAL A 118 10.76 -5.87 4.95
N ALA A 119 10.48 -4.62 4.60
CA ALA A 119 9.39 -4.24 3.70
C ALA A 119 9.66 -2.87 3.07
N VAL A 120 8.97 -2.59 1.97
CA VAL A 120 9.01 -1.27 1.31
C VAL A 120 7.61 -0.70 1.27
N LEU A 121 7.50 0.60 1.58
CA LEU A 121 6.25 1.35 1.54
C LEU A 121 6.09 2.07 0.19
N PRO A 122 4.87 2.09 -0.39
CA PRO A 122 4.59 2.95 -1.52
C PRO A 122 4.76 4.43 -1.13
N PRO A 123 5.03 5.32 -2.09
CA PRO A 123 4.92 6.75 -1.86
C PRO A 123 3.49 7.11 -1.42
N LYS A 124 3.32 8.07 -0.52
CA LYS A 124 1.99 8.48 -0.05
C LYS A 124 1.07 8.97 -1.19
N TYR A 125 1.66 9.66 -2.15
CA TYR A 125 0.96 10.15 -3.33
C TYR A 125 1.75 9.77 -4.59
N CYS A 126 1.03 9.35 -5.62
CA CYS A 126 1.61 9.10 -6.93
C CYS A 126 0.77 9.78 -8.01
N THR A 127 1.41 10.34 -9.04
CA THR A 127 0.74 11.00 -10.16
C THR A 127 0.88 10.16 -11.42
N LEU A 128 -0.22 9.54 -11.83
CA LEU A 128 -0.26 8.58 -12.92
C LEU A 128 -1.22 9.04 -14.02
N GLU A 129 -0.94 8.60 -15.25
CA GLU A 129 -1.82 8.83 -16.41
C GLU A 129 -2.98 7.82 -16.44
N ILE A 130 -4.18 8.29 -16.84
CA ILE A 130 -5.33 7.43 -17.13
C ILE A 130 -5.16 6.81 -18.52
N THR A 131 -5.11 5.48 -18.58
CA THR A 131 -5.00 4.71 -19.83
C THR A 131 -6.35 4.22 -20.35
N GLU A 132 -7.30 3.93 -19.45
CA GLU A 132 -8.65 3.50 -19.83
C GLU A 132 -9.71 4.17 -18.94
N THR A 133 -10.75 4.72 -19.56
CA THR A 133 -11.96 5.20 -18.87
C THR A 133 -13.07 5.41 -19.90
N ASP A 134 -14.34 5.40 -19.47
CA ASP A 134 -15.47 5.73 -20.34
C ASP A 134 -15.34 7.16 -20.92
N PRO A 135 -15.96 7.48 -22.08
CA PRO A 135 -15.96 8.84 -22.61
C PRO A 135 -16.45 9.88 -21.60
N SER A 136 -15.85 11.07 -21.59
CA SER A 136 -16.32 12.14 -20.71
C SER A 136 -17.74 12.58 -21.06
N MET A 137 -18.58 12.74 -20.04
CA MET A 137 -19.94 13.24 -20.20
C MET A 137 -19.97 14.75 -19.96
N LYS A 138 -20.02 15.52 -21.06
CA LYS A 138 -20.19 16.98 -20.98
C LYS A 138 -21.56 17.31 -20.36
N GLY A 139 -21.54 17.95 -19.19
CA GLY A 139 -22.72 18.25 -18.38
C GLY A 139 -22.91 17.35 -17.16
N GLY A 140 -22.05 16.35 -16.96
CA GLY A 140 -22.06 15.51 -15.76
C GLY A 140 -21.54 16.26 -14.53
N GLY A 141 -22.38 16.38 -13.50
CA GLY A 141 -22.05 16.96 -12.20
C GLY A 141 -21.17 16.08 -11.30
N SER A 142 -21.48 16.05 -10.00
CA SER A 142 -20.74 15.38 -8.90
C SER A 142 -20.80 13.84 -8.92
N GLY A 143 -20.48 13.22 -10.07
CA GLY A 143 -20.39 11.77 -10.22
C GLY A 143 -18.95 11.27 -10.29
N SER A 144 -18.79 9.96 -10.13
CA SER A 144 -17.53 9.26 -10.38
C SER A 144 -17.73 8.12 -11.39
N LYS A 145 -16.69 7.85 -12.18
CA LYS A 145 -16.59 6.70 -13.08
C LYS A 145 -15.29 5.94 -12.79
N GLU A 146 -15.23 4.70 -13.24
CA GLU A 146 -14.03 3.89 -13.12
C GLU A 146 -12.99 4.31 -14.18
N ALA A 147 -11.72 4.27 -13.78
CA ALA A 147 -10.58 4.48 -14.65
C ALA A 147 -9.45 3.52 -14.28
N ILE A 148 -8.67 3.13 -15.28
CA ILE A 148 -7.44 2.36 -15.14
C ILE A 148 -6.26 3.30 -15.37
N LEU A 149 -5.27 3.23 -14.48
CA LEU A 149 -4.04 4.00 -14.56
C LEU A 149 -2.96 3.22 -15.35
N GLU A 150 -1.87 3.89 -15.72
CA GLU A 150 -0.74 3.27 -16.43
C GLU A 150 -0.13 2.04 -15.72
N ASN A 151 -0.24 1.97 -14.39
CA ASN A 151 0.20 0.82 -13.59
C ASN A 151 -0.87 -0.29 -13.46
N GLY A 152 -2.00 -0.17 -14.16
CA GLY A 152 -3.11 -1.14 -14.13
C GLY A 152 -4.04 -1.03 -12.91
N VAL A 153 -3.79 -0.08 -11.99
CA VAL A 153 -4.64 0.11 -10.81
C VAL A 153 -5.97 0.75 -11.22
N LYS A 154 -7.07 0.20 -10.70
CA LYS A 154 -8.42 0.74 -10.88
C LYS A 154 -8.74 1.77 -9.80
N VAL A 155 -9.16 2.96 -10.22
CA VAL A 155 -9.53 4.07 -9.34
C VAL A 155 -10.86 4.69 -9.77
N LYS A 156 -11.48 5.44 -8.86
CA LYS A 156 -12.67 6.25 -9.16
C LYS A 156 -12.26 7.68 -9.46
N VAL A 157 -12.57 8.15 -10.66
CA VAL A 157 -12.27 9.51 -11.14
C VAL A 157 -13.55 10.29 -11.42
N ASN A 158 -13.46 11.62 -11.51
CA ASN A 158 -14.59 12.46 -11.90
C ASN A 158 -15.04 12.15 -13.34
N LEU A 159 -16.34 12.28 -13.64
CA LEU A 159 -16.94 12.08 -14.97
C LEU A 159 -16.28 12.90 -16.10
N LEU A 160 -15.65 14.03 -15.77
CA LEU A 160 -14.97 14.92 -16.70
C LEU A 160 -13.57 14.46 -17.12
N CYS A 161 -12.98 13.46 -16.47
CA CYS A 161 -11.65 12.96 -16.81
C CYS A 161 -11.67 12.22 -18.15
N ASN A 162 -10.58 12.28 -18.91
CA ASN A 162 -10.39 11.57 -20.17
C ASN A 162 -9.13 10.71 -20.12
N ILE A 163 -9.00 9.82 -21.10
CA ILE A 163 -7.74 9.11 -21.37
C ILE A 163 -6.66 10.17 -21.66
N GLY A 164 -5.48 9.99 -21.05
CA GLY A 164 -4.36 10.92 -21.14
C GLY A 164 -4.35 12.04 -20.08
N ASP A 165 -5.40 12.16 -19.25
CA ASP A 165 -5.35 13.04 -18.07
C ASP A 165 -4.48 12.41 -16.98
N ARG A 166 -3.74 13.24 -16.23
CA ARG A 166 -2.98 12.79 -15.06
C ARG A 166 -3.78 13.02 -13.78
N VAL A 167 -3.75 12.04 -12.89
CA VAL A 167 -4.42 12.12 -11.59
C VAL A 167 -3.45 11.86 -10.47
N ARG A 168 -3.58 12.63 -9.38
CA ARG A 168 -2.85 12.40 -8.14
C ARG A 168 -3.67 11.49 -7.23
N VAL A 169 -3.11 10.34 -6.90
CA VAL A 169 -3.76 9.27 -6.13
C VAL A 169 -3.06 9.10 -4.78
N GLU A 170 -3.84 8.93 -3.72
CA GLU A 170 -3.34 8.47 -2.42
C GLU A 170 -3.25 6.93 -2.45
N THR A 171 -2.04 6.39 -2.29
CA THR A 171 -1.74 4.96 -2.58
C THR A 171 -2.38 3.99 -1.58
N ASP A 172 -2.57 4.42 -0.33
CA ASP A 172 -3.20 3.61 0.73
C ASP A 172 -4.72 3.45 0.53
N THR A 173 -5.39 4.52 0.08
CA THR A 173 -6.86 4.59 -0.01
C THR A 173 -7.38 4.41 -1.43
N LEU A 174 -6.49 4.51 -2.43
CA LEU A 174 -6.81 4.59 -3.86
C LEU A 174 -7.72 5.78 -4.21
N GLU A 175 -7.79 6.78 -3.34
CA GLU A 175 -8.58 7.98 -3.57
C GLU A 175 -7.84 8.95 -4.50
N VAL A 176 -8.53 9.39 -5.54
CA VAL A 176 -8.05 10.45 -6.42
C VAL A 176 -8.31 11.80 -5.74
N LYS A 177 -7.25 12.55 -5.45
CA LYS A 177 -7.37 13.86 -4.79
C LYS A 177 -7.55 14.99 -5.80
N GLU A 178 -6.77 14.97 -6.88
CA GLU A 178 -6.71 16.08 -7.83
C GLU A 178 -6.52 15.58 -9.26
N ARG A 179 -7.18 16.25 -10.20
CA ARG A 179 -6.86 16.15 -11.63
C ARG A 179 -5.73 17.13 -11.93
N VAL A 180 -4.55 16.61 -12.26
CA VAL A 180 -3.45 17.42 -12.77
C VAL A 180 -3.67 17.51 -14.28
N THR A 181 -4.19 18.66 -14.71
CA THR A 181 -4.40 18.90 -16.14
C THR A 181 -3.04 19.19 -16.78
N LYS A 182 -2.89 18.80 -18.05
CA LYS A 182 -1.68 18.91 -18.87
C LYS A 182 -0.93 20.24 -18.75
#